data_AF-A0A9P6JQ86-F1
#
_entry.id   AF-A0A9P6JQ86-F1
#
_cell.length_a   1.000
_cell.length_b   1.000
_cell.length_c   1.000
_cell.angle_alpha   90.00
_cell.angle_beta   90.00
_cell.angle_gamma   90.00
#
_symmetry.space_group_name_H-M   'P 1'
#
loop_
_entity.id
_entity.type
_entity.pdbx_description
1 polymer ?
#
loop_
_entity_poly.entity_id
_entity_poly.type
_entity_poly.pdbx_seq_one_letter_code
_entity_poly.pdbx_strand_id
1 'polypeptide(L)'
;MTVLCSVPNRRCCSRTCAVVGELSRMGHPVFGRLVPGITDHDIGNTTDSHFRSLIPEGLLAKEEELRKKTRVIANAVKDWLARAKNCPLRVALADFGAKEFYPNHTNTFCTMLIDVLIHFFKQIGQLFLSLPPDRPGLQHVLSLSRHFFPKLTVLDIYFRERGHQPALYDNVQAWQNSPIFMSPALRRIRVYYPQSLDAYSLPVAWGHLTHLSLEHITDSEGFNKAIKILRSCHSNLISFHFSGSAHSILHSVDLFDAGVSVGHFVLPFLKTLSFDLPARLRPAPAVQGAKSVFEQFDFPALECLHYFWFPQSYLEEREATSVAFYRIIQRWGQSLKRLETTPQSFSAGDIRFYLRECPDLQEFVLGWSGQLCPTTTVIGPESNDTFLEFLGSTDKDGHFLLPKFQIFENINQNRYTDNAILNFIRAKQTAGPGLKKLRKISLKMYRSQQEAMAEALRSFIEDDCGVELEYSEKVTDICQWLQYPPIPDITSPDHHLPVLCSSYPSEKSTTSFIHHN
;
A
#
# COMPACT_ATOMS: atom_id res chain seq x y z
N MET A 1 -9.13 6.27 20.33
CA MET A 1 -10.37 6.71 19.66
C MET A 1 -10.04 7.11 18.23
N THR A 2 -10.80 6.65 17.22
CA THR A 2 -10.48 6.90 15.79
C THR A 2 -11.49 7.86 15.18
N VAL A 3 -11.00 8.94 14.58
CA VAL A 3 -11.80 9.93 13.83
C VAL A 3 -11.48 9.79 12.36
N LEU A 4 -12.48 9.43 11.56
CA LEU A 4 -12.42 9.51 10.10
C LEU A 4 -13.24 10.71 9.66
N CYS A 5 -12.55 11.77 9.23
CA CYS A 5 -13.15 12.91 8.56
C CYS A 5 -12.90 12.75 7.05
N SER A 6 -13.86 12.15 6.36
CA SER A 6 -13.84 12.03 4.89
C SER A 6 -15.20 12.37 4.31
N VAL A 7 -15.22 12.97 3.12
CA VAL A 7 -16.43 12.97 2.27
C VAL A 7 -16.58 11.55 1.71
N PRO A 8 -17.68 10.82 1.98
CA PRO A 8 -17.70 9.38 1.69
C PRO A 8 -17.79 9.12 0.19
N ASN A 9 -16.85 8.32 -0.32
CA ASN A 9 -17.10 7.45 -1.46
C ASN A 9 -16.56 6.03 -1.16
N ARG A 10 -17.48 5.14 -0.77
CA ARG A 10 -17.35 3.69 -0.51
C ARG A 10 -16.53 3.21 0.72
N ARG A 11 -16.82 1.96 1.08
CA ARG A 11 -16.79 1.30 2.41
C ARG A 11 -15.46 1.35 3.18
N CYS A 12 -15.54 1.59 4.50
CA CYS A 12 -14.46 1.32 5.45
C CYS A 12 -14.92 0.23 6.43
N CYS A 13 -14.21 -0.91 6.47
CA CYS A 13 -14.51 -2.04 7.36
C CYS A 13 -13.53 -2.06 8.54
N SER A 14 -13.88 -1.43 9.67
CA SER A 14 -13.34 -1.82 10.98
C SER A 14 -14.28 -1.39 12.11
N ARG A 15 -14.49 -2.27 13.10
CA ARG A 15 -15.49 -2.13 14.19
C ARG A 15 -15.18 -1.05 15.24
N THR A 16 -14.12 -0.25 15.07
CA THR A 16 -13.73 0.85 16.00
C THR A 16 -13.62 2.22 15.32
N CYS A 17 -14.15 2.34 14.10
CA CYS A 17 -14.14 3.57 13.31
C CYS A 17 -15.52 4.24 13.33
N ALA A 18 -15.60 5.48 13.81
CA ALA A 18 -16.72 6.36 13.45
C ALA A 18 -16.34 7.13 12.18
N VAL A 19 -16.98 6.79 11.07
CA VAL A 19 -16.95 7.61 9.85
C VAL A 19 -17.97 8.71 10.04
N VAL A 20 -17.56 9.97 10.06
CA VAL A 20 -18.50 11.09 9.99
C VAL A 20 -18.92 11.22 8.53
N GLY A 21 -19.95 10.47 8.13
CA GLY A 21 -20.38 10.37 6.74
C GLY A 21 -21.87 10.60 6.58
N GLU A 22 -22.27 11.81 6.21
CA GLU A 22 -23.63 12.07 5.72
C GLU A 22 -23.66 13.28 4.78
N LEU A 23 -23.03 13.17 3.59
CA LEU A 23 -23.15 14.17 2.52
C LEU A 23 -23.36 13.58 1.12
N SER A 24 -23.28 12.25 0.94
CA SER A 24 -23.37 11.61 -0.38
C SER A 24 -24.82 11.30 -0.84
N ARG A 25 -25.83 11.43 0.02
CA ARG A 25 -27.22 10.99 -0.27
C ARG A 25 -28.11 12.00 -1.01
N MET A 26 -27.62 13.21 -1.34
CA MET A 26 -28.42 14.23 -2.05
C MET A 26 -28.02 14.46 -3.52
N GLY A 27 -27.14 13.62 -4.09
CA GLY A 27 -26.79 13.70 -5.52
C GLY A 27 -27.79 12.98 -6.41
N HIS A 28 -28.98 13.56 -6.65
CA HIS A 28 -29.81 13.18 -7.79
C HIS A 28 -29.27 13.88 -9.05
N PRO A 29 -29.05 13.18 -10.17
CA PRO A 29 -28.65 13.81 -11.42
C PRO A 29 -29.90 14.33 -12.13
N VAL A 30 -30.18 15.62 -12.01
CA VAL A 30 -31.09 16.31 -12.93
C VAL A 30 -30.41 17.62 -13.32
N PHE A 31 -30.44 17.91 -14.61
CA PHE A 31 -29.88 19.09 -15.31
C PHE A 31 -28.46 18.94 -15.86
N GLY A 32 -28.35 18.18 -16.97
CA GLY A 32 -27.40 18.49 -18.03
C GLY A 32 -28.04 19.47 -19.02
N ARG A 33 -27.60 20.73 -18.99
CA ARG A 33 -27.57 21.67 -20.13
C ARG A 33 -26.80 22.92 -19.70
N LEU A 34 -25.55 23.02 -20.13
CA LEU A 34 -24.79 24.27 -20.12
C LEU A 34 -25.43 25.24 -21.14
N VAL A 35 -25.53 26.50 -20.76
CA VAL A 35 -25.81 27.61 -21.70
C VAL A 35 -24.58 27.76 -22.61
N PRO A 36 -24.71 27.77 -23.94
CA PRO A 36 -23.58 28.00 -24.83
C PRO A 36 -23.12 29.47 -24.73
N GLY A 37 -21.83 29.72 -24.50
CA GLY A 37 -21.26 31.05 -24.80
C GLY A 37 -20.16 31.61 -23.89
N ILE A 38 -19.62 30.90 -22.90
CA ILE A 38 -18.51 31.41 -22.08
C ILE A 38 -17.25 30.59 -22.41
N THR A 39 -16.24 31.24 -22.99
CA THR A 39 -14.92 30.64 -23.25
C THR A 39 -13.96 30.98 -22.09
N ASP A 40 -12.96 30.13 -21.87
CA ASP A 40 -11.99 30.22 -20.77
C ASP A 40 -11.18 31.54 -20.71
N HIS A 41 -11.29 32.39 -21.73
CA HIS A 41 -10.56 33.65 -21.81
C HIS A 41 -11.18 34.80 -20.98
N ASP A 42 -12.48 34.72 -20.62
CA ASP A 42 -13.20 35.78 -19.92
C ASP A 42 -13.08 35.73 -18.38
N ILE A 43 -12.43 34.69 -17.84
CA ILE A 43 -12.34 34.41 -16.40
C ILE A 43 -11.19 35.19 -15.73
N GLY A 44 -10.26 35.76 -16.52
CA GLY A 44 -9.00 36.29 -16.00
C GLY A 44 -9.02 37.66 -15.33
N ASN A 45 -10.07 38.49 -15.47
CA ASN A 45 -10.01 39.91 -15.05
C ASN A 45 -11.28 40.49 -14.40
N THR A 46 -12.25 39.68 -14.01
CA THR A 46 -13.46 40.18 -13.35
C THR A 46 -13.34 40.12 -11.82
N THR A 47 -13.53 41.26 -11.15
CA THR A 47 -13.59 41.35 -9.69
C THR A 47 -14.74 40.50 -9.13
N ASP A 48 -14.50 39.89 -7.97
CA ASP A 48 -15.35 38.93 -7.22
C ASP A 48 -16.85 39.36 -7.05
N SER A 49 -17.18 40.63 -7.29
CA SER A 49 -18.54 41.17 -7.27
C SER A 49 -19.39 40.82 -8.50
N HIS A 50 -18.81 40.67 -9.69
CA HIS A 50 -19.59 40.42 -10.93
C HIS A 50 -19.97 38.95 -11.14
N PHE A 51 -19.18 38.02 -10.61
CA PHE A 51 -19.53 36.60 -10.62
C PHE A 51 -20.70 36.29 -9.68
N ARG A 52 -20.82 36.99 -8.55
CA ARG A 52 -21.93 36.77 -7.60
C ARG A 52 -23.31 37.07 -8.16
N SER A 53 -23.43 38.00 -9.12
CA SER A 53 -24.71 38.31 -9.78
C SER A 53 -25.14 37.28 -10.83
N LEU A 54 -24.26 36.34 -11.22
CA LEU A 54 -24.54 35.30 -12.20
C LEU A 54 -24.77 33.91 -11.56
N ILE A 55 -24.63 33.79 -10.24
CA ILE A 55 -24.94 32.56 -9.52
C ILE A 55 -26.46 32.47 -9.33
N PRO A 56 -27.15 31.45 -9.88
CA PRO A 56 -28.57 31.23 -9.63
C PRO A 56 -28.87 31.32 -8.13
N GLU A 57 -29.91 32.06 -7.71
CA GLU A 57 -30.27 32.23 -6.29
C GLU A 57 -30.40 30.89 -5.53
N GLY A 58 -30.80 29.82 -6.23
CA GLY A 58 -30.86 28.47 -5.68
C GLY A 58 -29.50 27.85 -5.29
N LEU A 59 -28.37 28.30 -5.85
CA LEU A 59 -27.03 27.85 -5.47
C LEU A 59 -26.54 28.52 -4.19
N LEU A 60 -26.83 29.81 -3.98
CA LEU A 60 -26.49 30.52 -2.75
C LEU A 60 -27.28 29.98 -1.54
N ALA A 61 -28.57 29.65 -1.74
CA ALA A 61 -29.37 29.02 -0.69
C ALA A 61 -28.82 27.64 -0.29
N LYS A 62 -28.43 26.82 -1.27
CA LYS A 62 -27.78 25.51 -1.03
C LYS A 62 -26.42 25.67 -0.34
N GLU A 63 -25.65 26.69 -0.69
CA GLU A 63 -24.39 27.01 -0.04
C GLU A 63 -24.57 27.27 1.46
N GLU A 64 -25.52 28.14 1.79
CA GLU A 64 -25.79 28.50 3.18
C GLU A 64 -26.34 27.31 3.98
N GLU A 65 -27.17 26.47 3.36
CA GLU A 65 -27.64 25.22 3.96
C GLU A 65 -26.48 24.26 4.26
N LEU A 66 -25.55 24.09 3.31
CA LEU A 66 -24.36 23.26 3.48
C LEU A 66 -23.44 23.80 4.58
N ARG A 67 -23.24 25.12 4.65
CA ARG A 67 -22.45 25.77 5.71
C ARG A 67 -23.09 25.55 7.09
N LYS A 68 -24.42 25.68 7.19
CA LYS A 68 -25.16 25.38 8.43
C LYS A 68 -24.98 23.93 8.86
N LYS A 69 -25.18 22.97 7.96
CA LYS A 69 -24.94 21.53 8.22
C LYS A 69 -23.50 21.26 8.66
N THR A 70 -22.54 21.87 7.98
CA THR A 70 -21.11 21.77 8.32
C THR A 70 -20.83 22.24 9.74
N ARG A 71 -21.36 23.40 10.14
CA ARG A 71 -21.19 23.92 11.52
C ARG A 71 -21.80 22.99 12.56
N VAL A 72 -22.98 22.44 12.30
CA VAL A 72 -23.62 21.47 13.19
C VAL A 72 -22.74 20.23 13.36
N ILE A 73 -22.20 19.69 12.27
CA ILE A 73 -21.29 18.55 12.29
C ILE A 73 -20.01 18.89 13.05
N ALA A 74 -19.37 20.03 12.77
CA ALA A 74 -18.15 20.47 13.42
C ALA A 74 -18.34 20.62 14.95
N ASN A 75 -19.46 21.20 15.38
CA ASN A 75 -19.81 21.30 16.81
C ASN A 75 -20.06 19.93 17.43
N ALA A 76 -20.77 19.02 16.74
CA ALA A 76 -20.97 17.66 17.23
C ALA A 76 -19.63 16.91 17.39
N VAL A 77 -18.70 17.07 16.44
CA VAL A 77 -17.33 16.53 16.52
C VAL A 77 -16.59 17.12 17.72
N LYS A 78 -16.67 18.45 17.92
CA LYS A 78 -16.06 19.13 19.07
C LYS A 78 -16.56 18.58 20.40
N ASP A 79 -17.87 18.47 20.57
CA ASP A 79 -18.50 17.97 21.81
C ASP A 79 -18.14 16.50 22.05
N TRP A 80 -18.07 15.70 20.98
CA TRP A 80 -17.66 14.30 21.05
C TRP A 80 -16.18 14.16 21.43
N LEU A 81 -15.29 14.97 20.85
CA LEU A 81 -13.88 15.00 21.21
C LEU A 81 -13.65 15.48 22.65
N ALA A 82 -14.45 16.46 23.13
CA ALA A 82 -14.39 16.92 24.51
C ALA A 82 -14.68 15.78 25.51
N ARG A 83 -15.54 14.82 25.15
CA ARG A 83 -15.80 13.61 25.97
C ARG A 83 -14.59 12.68 26.07
N ALA A 84 -13.66 12.72 25.11
CA ALA A 84 -12.45 11.90 25.11
C ALA A 84 -11.44 12.33 26.20
N LYS A 85 -11.61 13.52 26.80
CA LYS A 85 -10.77 14.08 27.86
C LYS A 85 -9.28 14.10 27.49
N ASN A 86 -8.50 13.14 27.98
CA ASN A 86 -7.04 13.05 27.77
C ASN A 86 -6.63 11.81 26.94
N CYS A 87 -7.61 11.09 26.37
CA CYS A 87 -7.37 9.87 25.61
C CYS A 87 -6.60 10.16 24.32
N PRO A 88 -5.55 9.39 23.98
CA PRO A 88 -4.85 9.55 22.72
C PRO A 88 -5.78 9.41 21.51
N LEU A 89 -5.73 10.41 20.63
CA LEU A 89 -6.56 10.48 19.44
C LEU A 89 -5.81 9.95 18.22
N ARG A 90 -6.54 9.24 17.37
CA ARG A 90 -6.13 8.87 16.01
C ARG A 90 -7.02 9.62 15.05
N VAL A 91 -6.44 10.47 14.22
CA VAL A 91 -7.18 11.37 13.32
C VAL A 91 -6.72 11.12 11.90
N ALA A 92 -7.67 10.90 11.00
CA ALA A 92 -7.44 10.86 9.57
C ALA A 92 -8.21 12.01 8.90
N LEU A 93 -7.45 12.90 8.26
CA LEU A 93 -7.97 14.02 7.48
C LEU A 93 -7.76 13.70 6.00
N ALA A 94 -8.85 13.47 5.28
CA ALA A 94 -8.78 13.15 3.87
C ALA A 94 -9.78 14.00 3.07
N ASP A 95 -9.27 14.75 2.09
CA ASP A 95 -10.08 15.45 1.09
C ASP A 95 -10.01 14.67 -0.23
N PHE A 96 -10.96 13.75 -0.41
CA PHE A 96 -11.07 12.96 -1.63
C PHE A 96 -11.61 13.75 -2.84
N GLY A 97 -11.89 15.04 -2.67
CA GLY A 97 -12.30 15.92 -3.75
C GLY A 97 -13.71 15.60 -4.25
N ALA A 98 -14.70 16.36 -3.79
CA ALA A 98 -15.90 16.63 -4.58
C ALA A 98 -15.51 17.60 -5.72
N LYS A 99 -14.71 17.10 -6.67
CA LYS A 99 -14.00 17.94 -7.66
C LYS A 99 -14.87 18.45 -8.80
N GLU A 100 -16.04 17.88 -9.05
CA GLU A 100 -16.81 18.22 -10.26
C GLU A 100 -17.97 19.20 -10.03
N PHE A 101 -18.38 19.43 -8.77
CA PHE A 101 -19.61 20.19 -8.53
C PHE A 101 -19.45 21.42 -7.62
N TYR A 102 -18.44 21.49 -6.73
CA TYR A 102 -18.37 22.53 -5.69
C TYR A 102 -16.94 22.86 -5.19
N PRO A 103 -16.09 23.54 -6.00
CA PRO A 103 -14.69 23.82 -5.68
C PRO A 103 -14.48 24.66 -4.39
N ASN A 104 -15.39 25.61 -4.09
CA ASN A 104 -15.28 26.51 -2.94
C ASN A 104 -15.76 25.89 -1.61
N HIS A 105 -16.58 24.85 -1.65
CA HIS A 105 -17.22 24.30 -0.44
C HIS A 105 -16.37 23.28 0.30
N THR A 106 -15.61 22.47 -0.44
CA THR A 106 -14.68 21.48 0.14
C THR A 106 -13.59 22.14 0.97
N ASN A 107 -13.15 23.35 0.57
CA ASN A 107 -12.24 24.21 1.35
C ASN A 107 -12.83 24.57 2.71
N THR A 108 -14.06 25.09 2.72
CA THR A 108 -14.69 25.63 3.94
C THR A 108 -14.92 24.55 5.00
N PHE A 109 -15.36 23.36 4.59
CA PHE A 109 -15.58 22.23 5.49
C PHE A 109 -14.29 21.73 6.14
N CYS A 110 -13.24 21.49 5.33
CA CYS A 110 -11.97 21.02 5.85
C CYS A 110 -11.34 22.01 6.82
N THR A 111 -11.39 23.32 6.50
CA THR A 111 -10.91 24.37 7.39
C THR A 111 -11.69 24.38 8.72
N MET A 112 -13.03 24.34 8.69
CA MET A 112 -13.83 24.31 9.93
C MET A 112 -13.55 23.08 10.81
N LEU A 113 -13.35 21.91 10.22
CA LEU A 113 -12.98 20.72 10.98
C LEU A 113 -11.58 20.84 11.57
N ILE A 114 -10.62 21.38 10.82
CA ILE A 114 -9.26 21.61 11.30
C ILE A 114 -9.27 22.60 12.47
N ASP A 115 -10.04 23.68 12.38
CA ASP A 115 -10.21 24.65 13.48
C ASP A 115 -10.75 23.98 14.75
N VAL A 116 -11.72 23.07 14.62
CA VAL A 116 -12.20 22.27 15.75
C VAL A 116 -11.09 21.37 16.30
N LEU A 117 -10.36 20.69 15.42
CA LEU A 117 -9.36 19.71 15.83
C LEU A 117 -8.14 20.34 16.49
N ILE A 118 -7.75 21.57 16.12
CA ILE A 118 -6.61 22.30 16.69
C ILE A 118 -6.65 22.32 18.23
N HIS A 119 -7.84 22.45 18.81
CA HIS A 119 -8.03 22.42 20.27
C HIS A 119 -7.65 21.07 20.91
N PHE A 120 -7.64 19.99 20.12
CA PHE A 120 -7.36 18.63 20.54
C PHE A 120 -6.00 18.10 20.05
N PHE A 121 -5.22 18.89 19.29
CA PHE A 121 -3.94 18.44 18.70
C PHE A 121 -2.95 17.94 19.76
N LYS A 122 -2.96 18.51 20.96
CA LYS A 122 -2.13 18.05 22.09
C LYS A 122 -2.35 16.59 22.49
N GLN A 123 -3.48 16.01 22.09
CA GLN A 123 -3.87 14.62 22.35
C GLN A 123 -3.67 13.69 21.15
N ILE A 124 -3.39 14.24 19.97
CA ILE A 124 -3.24 13.45 18.74
C ILE A 124 -1.96 12.62 18.85
N GLY A 125 -2.14 11.30 18.92
CA GLY A 125 -1.06 10.33 18.90
C GLY A 125 -0.75 9.82 17.50
N GLN A 126 -1.74 9.80 16.61
CA GLN A 126 -1.60 9.37 15.22
C GLN A 126 -2.37 10.30 14.30
N LEU A 127 -1.70 10.77 13.25
CA LEU A 127 -2.27 11.70 12.28
C LEU A 127 -2.03 11.19 10.86
N PHE A 128 -3.10 11.01 10.12
CA PHE A 128 -3.07 10.72 8.68
C PHE A 128 -3.56 11.95 7.92
N LEU A 129 -2.76 12.45 7.00
CA LEU A 129 -3.05 13.62 6.18
C LEU A 129 -3.09 13.22 4.70
N SER A 130 -4.26 13.30 4.09
CA SER A 130 -4.49 13.16 2.66
C SER A 130 -5.24 14.39 2.16
N LEU A 131 -4.54 15.53 2.20
CA LEU A 131 -5.09 16.82 1.82
C LEU A 131 -4.26 17.39 0.65
N PRO A 132 -4.90 17.99 -0.36
CA PRO A 132 -4.17 18.71 -1.40
C PRO A 132 -3.34 19.86 -0.78
N PRO A 133 -2.12 20.12 -1.31
CA PRO A 133 -1.17 21.09 -0.75
C PRO A 133 -1.68 22.54 -0.76
N ASP A 134 -2.52 22.87 -1.74
CA ASP A 134 -3.11 24.18 -2.03
C ASP A 134 -4.31 24.51 -1.12
N ARG A 135 -4.68 23.61 -0.20
CA ARG A 135 -5.83 23.82 0.69
C ARG A 135 -5.43 24.67 1.90
N PRO A 136 -6.16 25.78 2.20
CA PRO A 136 -5.89 26.63 3.35
C PRO A 136 -5.87 25.88 4.69
N GLY A 137 -6.73 24.87 4.84
CA GLY A 137 -6.77 24.04 6.04
C GLY A 137 -5.46 23.30 6.30
N LEU A 138 -4.82 22.77 5.25
CA LEU A 138 -3.53 22.10 5.41
C LEU A 138 -2.45 23.12 5.82
N GLN A 139 -2.41 24.29 5.18
CA GLN A 139 -1.48 25.36 5.56
C GLN A 139 -1.64 25.75 7.04
N HIS A 140 -2.89 25.82 7.53
CA HIS A 140 -3.16 26.06 8.94
C HIS A 140 -2.49 25.00 9.82
N VAL A 141 -2.69 23.70 9.53
CA VAL A 141 -2.03 22.60 10.26
C VAL A 141 -0.50 22.70 10.22
N LEU A 142 0.07 22.96 9.05
CA LEU A 142 1.52 23.00 8.86
C LEU A 142 2.19 24.18 9.58
N SER A 143 1.45 25.28 9.77
CA SER A 143 1.91 26.49 10.49
C SER A 143 1.88 26.35 12.01
N LEU A 144 1.24 25.32 12.56
CA LEU A 144 1.13 25.16 14.00
C LEU A 144 2.50 24.87 14.63
N SER A 145 2.75 25.49 15.79
CA SER A 145 3.95 25.23 16.57
C SER A 145 4.06 23.76 17.01
N ARG A 146 5.29 23.26 17.16
CA ARG A 146 5.59 21.90 17.67
C ARG A 146 4.88 21.57 19.00
N HIS A 147 4.55 22.58 19.81
CA HIS A 147 3.85 22.41 21.09
C HIS A 147 2.40 21.92 20.94
N PHE A 148 1.85 21.95 19.73
CA PHE A 148 0.57 21.32 19.41
C PHE A 148 0.67 19.81 19.22
N PHE A 149 1.86 19.26 18.99
CA PHE A 149 2.08 17.84 18.71
C PHE A 149 2.96 17.11 19.74
N PRO A 150 2.81 17.32 21.06
CA PRO A 150 3.70 16.74 22.07
C PRO A 150 3.59 15.20 22.16
N LYS A 151 2.48 14.63 21.70
CA LYS A 151 2.19 13.18 21.78
C LYS A 151 2.18 12.50 20.40
N LEU A 152 2.49 13.21 19.32
CA LEU A 152 2.37 12.66 17.97
C LEU A 152 3.45 11.59 17.74
N THR A 153 3.03 10.33 17.65
CA THR A 153 3.90 9.14 17.49
C THR A 153 3.91 8.60 16.06
N VAL A 154 2.80 8.76 15.32
CA VAL A 154 2.64 8.27 13.95
C VAL A 154 2.16 9.41 13.06
N LEU A 155 2.85 9.63 11.94
CA LEU A 155 2.48 10.60 10.92
C LEU A 155 2.48 9.93 9.55
N ASP A 156 1.30 9.85 8.95
CA ASP A 156 1.13 9.31 7.60
C ASP A 156 0.70 10.47 6.68
N ILE A 157 1.39 10.67 5.57
CA ILE A 157 1.16 11.78 4.66
C ILE A 157 1.02 11.26 3.24
N TYR A 158 -0.15 11.50 2.66
CA TYR A 158 -0.50 11.12 1.31
C TYR A 158 -0.56 12.34 0.40
N PHE A 159 0.44 12.50 -0.49
CA PHE A 159 0.38 13.51 -1.54
C PHE A 159 -0.43 12.96 -2.71
N ARG A 160 -1.57 13.59 -2.99
CA ARG A 160 -2.32 13.26 -4.19
C ARG A 160 -1.64 13.94 -5.37
N GLU A 161 -0.98 13.16 -6.21
CA GLU A 161 -0.51 13.61 -7.51
C GLU A 161 -1.75 14.01 -8.34
N ARG A 162 -1.96 15.32 -8.53
CA ARG A 162 -2.96 15.80 -9.49
C ARG A 162 -2.36 15.52 -10.85
N GLY A 163 -2.97 14.61 -11.62
CA GLY A 163 -2.48 14.16 -12.92
C GLY A 163 -1.70 15.23 -13.68
N HIS A 164 -0.43 14.94 -13.96
CA HIS A 164 0.54 15.70 -14.75
C HIS A 164 0.70 17.21 -14.49
N GLN A 165 0.06 17.81 -13.48
CA GLN A 165 0.16 19.26 -13.26
C GLN A 165 1.20 19.62 -12.18
N PRO A 166 2.18 20.48 -12.50
CA PRO A 166 3.28 20.88 -11.62
C PRO A 166 2.90 21.84 -10.48
N ALA A 167 1.62 22.08 -10.18
CA ALA A 167 1.18 22.99 -9.11
C ALA A 167 1.51 22.51 -7.66
N LEU A 168 2.24 21.41 -7.50
CA LEU A 168 2.71 20.88 -6.23
C LEU A 168 3.94 21.63 -5.68
N TYR A 169 4.69 22.34 -6.52
CA TYR A 169 5.98 22.95 -6.12
C TYR A 169 5.83 24.15 -5.17
N ASP A 170 4.73 24.90 -5.22
CA ASP A 170 4.59 26.14 -4.45
C ASP A 170 4.46 25.94 -2.93
N ASN A 171 4.15 24.72 -2.48
CA ASN A 171 3.94 24.42 -1.05
C ASN A 171 5.05 23.56 -0.43
N VAL A 172 6.11 23.23 -1.16
CA VAL A 172 7.23 22.43 -0.64
C VAL A 172 7.86 23.10 0.59
N GLN A 173 8.04 24.42 0.55
CA GLN A 173 8.59 25.18 1.67
C GLN A 173 7.74 25.12 2.95
N ALA A 174 6.41 25.06 2.82
CA ALA A 174 5.51 24.95 3.97
C ALA A 174 5.71 23.63 4.72
N TRP A 175 5.96 22.54 3.98
CA TRP A 175 6.27 21.24 4.57
C TRP A 175 7.68 21.18 5.16
N GLN A 176 8.68 21.67 4.44
CA GLN A 176 10.08 21.70 4.89
C GLN A 176 10.28 22.47 6.20
N ASN A 177 9.43 23.46 6.47
CA ASN A 177 9.50 24.24 7.70
C ASN A 177 8.44 23.83 8.73
N SER A 178 7.65 22.78 8.46
CA SER A 178 6.52 22.45 9.31
C SER A 178 6.96 21.86 10.65
N PRO A 179 6.56 22.46 11.79
CA PRO A 179 6.92 21.95 13.11
C PRO A 179 6.30 20.59 13.47
N ILE A 180 5.37 20.08 12.67
CA ILE A 180 4.74 18.76 12.87
C ILE A 180 5.76 17.62 12.85
N PHE A 181 6.79 17.75 12.01
CA PHE A 181 7.89 16.78 11.87
C PHE A 181 8.85 16.80 13.05
N MET A 182 8.85 17.89 13.81
CA MET A 182 9.70 18.10 14.99
C MET A 182 9.04 17.60 16.28
N SER A 183 7.95 16.83 16.19
CA SER A 183 7.34 16.20 17.37
C SER A 183 8.39 15.31 18.08
N PRO A 184 8.63 15.52 19.39
CA PRO A 184 9.62 14.72 20.13
C PRO A 184 9.20 13.26 20.31
N ALA A 185 7.89 12.98 20.23
CA ALA A 185 7.32 11.64 20.37
C ALA A 185 7.25 10.89 19.04
N LEU A 186 7.63 11.50 17.91
CA LEU A 186 7.48 10.90 16.59
C LEU A 186 8.39 9.66 16.47
N ARG A 187 7.80 8.53 16.07
CA ARG A 187 8.49 7.24 15.93
C ARG A 187 8.22 6.58 14.58
N ARG A 188 7.08 6.88 13.97
CA ARG A 188 6.68 6.32 12.67
C ARG A 188 6.32 7.44 11.71
N ILE A 189 6.91 7.38 10.52
CA ILE A 189 6.52 8.23 9.40
C ILE A 189 6.22 7.35 8.18
N ARG A 190 5.12 7.67 7.50
CA ARG A 190 4.81 7.17 6.18
C ARG A 190 4.60 8.33 5.22
N VAL A 191 5.30 8.32 4.09
CA VAL A 191 5.19 9.35 3.06
C VAL A 191 4.89 8.68 1.73
N TYR A 192 3.76 9.03 1.13
CA TYR A 192 3.43 8.62 -0.25
C TYR A 192 3.89 9.72 -1.21
N TYR A 193 4.54 9.36 -2.32
CA TYR A 193 5.14 10.27 -3.30
C TYR A 193 6.17 11.26 -2.69
N PRO A 194 7.19 10.78 -1.95
CA PRO A 194 8.15 11.62 -1.23
C PRO A 194 8.95 12.59 -2.12
N GLN A 195 9.13 12.27 -3.40
CA GLN A 195 9.79 13.11 -4.41
C GLN A 195 9.11 14.47 -4.61
N SER A 196 7.79 14.54 -4.42
CA SER A 196 7.05 15.79 -4.57
C SER A 196 7.36 16.83 -3.48
N LEU A 197 7.98 16.41 -2.37
CA LEU A 197 8.33 17.29 -1.25
C LEU A 197 9.83 17.42 -1.00
N ASP A 198 10.66 16.74 -1.79
CA ASP A 198 12.03 16.45 -1.40
C ASP A 198 12.06 15.93 0.04
N ALA A 199 11.35 14.82 0.33
CA ALA A 199 11.14 14.33 1.71
C ALA A 199 12.42 14.16 2.53
N TYR A 200 13.57 14.10 1.85
CA TYR A 200 14.92 14.06 2.37
C TYR A 200 15.33 15.33 3.13
N SER A 201 14.67 16.45 2.85
CA SER A 201 14.86 17.77 3.48
C SER A 201 13.92 18.04 4.65
N LEU A 202 13.03 17.11 5.00
CA LEU A 202 12.07 17.32 6.09
C LEU A 202 12.78 17.42 7.45
N PRO A 203 12.33 18.31 8.36
CA PRO A 203 12.97 18.59 9.64
C PRO A 203 12.58 17.53 10.69
N VAL A 204 12.77 16.26 10.33
CA VAL A 204 12.48 15.10 11.18
C VAL A 204 13.72 14.78 12.01
N ALA A 205 13.51 14.45 13.29
CA ALA A 205 14.55 13.80 14.10
C ALA A 205 14.72 12.33 13.67
N TRP A 206 15.33 12.11 12.49
CA TRP A 206 15.45 10.80 11.85
C TRP A 206 16.01 9.71 12.76
N GLY A 207 16.98 10.05 13.61
CA GLY A 207 17.58 9.13 14.57
C GLY A 207 16.62 8.59 15.63
N HIS A 208 15.42 9.17 15.81
CA HIS A 208 14.40 8.66 16.75
C HIS A 208 13.36 7.76 16.08
N LEU A 209 13.34 7.66 14.75
CA LEU A 209 12.37 6.85 14.06
C LEU A 209 12.65 5.37 14.25
N THR A 210 11.57 4.61 14.48
CA THR A 210 11.58 3.15 14.52
C THR A 210 10.89 2.55 13.30
N HIS A 211 10.03 3.30 12.61
CA HIS A 211 9.31 2.84 11.41
C HIS A 211 9.35 3.91 10.33
N LEU A 212 9.79 3.53 9.14
CA LEU A 212 9.84 4.40 7.97
C LEU A 212 9.17 3.72 6.78
N SER A 213 8.24 4.43 6.14
CA SER A 213 7.55 3.95 4.94
C SER A 213 7.63 5.05 3.87
N LEU A 214 8.26 4.73 2.74
CA LEU A 214 8.38 5.63 1.59
C LEU A 214 7.68 4.94 0.41
N GLU A 215 6.54 5.48 -0.02
CA GLU A 215 5.63 4.81 -0.94
C GLU A 215 5.48 5.56 -2.26
N HIS A 216 5.25 4.82 -3.36
CA HIS A 216 5.07 5.35 -4.72
C HIS A 216 6.20 6.27 -5.21
N ILE A 217 7.44 5.85 -5.00
CA ILE A 217 8.61 6.55 -5.54
C ILE A 217 8.70 6.34 -7.05
N THR A 218 8.64 7.46 -7.79
CA THR A 218 8.62 7.46 -9.26
C THR A 218 9.91 8.01 -9.89
N ASP A 219 10.83 8.62 -9.16
CA ASP A 219 12.11 9.04 -9.73
C ASP A 219 13.15 7.91 -9.70
N SER A 220 14.08 7.90 -10.66
CA SER A 220 15.18 6.93 -10.72
C SER A 220 16.14 7.07 -9.54
N GLU A 221 16.30 8.28 -8.98
CA GLU A 221 17.15 8.55 -7.82
C GLU A 221 16.46 8.29 -6.48
N GLY A 222 15.19 7.88 -6.48
CA GLY A 222 14.41 7.87 -5.24
C GLY A 222 14.97 6.90 -4.21
N PHE A 223 15.51 5.76 -4.64
CA PHE A 223 16.19 4.85 -3.71
C PHE A 223 17.49 5.43 -3.16
N ASN A 224 18.31 6.08 -3.99
CA ASN A 224 19.54 6.77 -3.57
C ASN A 224 19.27 7.78 -2.46
N LYS A 225 18.19 8.54 -2.61
CA LYS A 225 17.77 9.49 -1.60
C LYS A 225 17.22 8.79 -0.35
N ALA A 226 16.47 7.69 -0.50
CA ALA A 226 16.02 6.86 0.64
C ALA A 226 17.19 6.34 1.48
N ILE A 227 18.30 5.93 0.84
CA ILE A 227 19.52 5.51 1.54
C ILE A 227 20.08 6.63 2.43
N LYS A 228 20.02 7.90 2.00
CA LYS A 228 20.44 9.04 2.83
C LYS A 228 19.60 9.16 4.10
N ILE A 229 18.28 8.93 4.02
CA ILE A 229 17.41 8.89 5.19
C ILE A 229 17.74 7.69 6.08
N LEU A 230 17.92 6.49 5.50
CA LEU A 230 18.25 5.30 6.26
C LEU A 230 19.53 5.51 7.09
N ARG A 231 20.55 6.18 6.53
CA ARG A 231 21.76 6.56 7.28
C ARG A 231 21.47 7.42 8.49
N SER A 232 20.46 8.28 8.41
CA SER A 232 20.05 9.13 9.52
C SER A 232 19.19 8.39 10.55
N CYS A 233 18.55 7.27 10.17
CA CYS A 233 17.71 6.42 11.03
C CYS A 233 18.45 5.22 11.65
N HIS A 234 19.74 5.04 11.35
CA HIS A 234 20.43 3.75 11.53
C HIS A 234 20.42 3.18 12.95
N SER A 235 20.33 4.02 13.97
CA SER A 235 20.45 3.62 15.37
C SER A 235 19.18 3.02 15.98
N ASN A 236 18.00 3.23 15.38
CA ASN A 236 16.71 2.85 16.01
C ASN A 236 15.69 2.23 15.06
N LEU A 237 16.00 2.16 13.75
CA LEU A 237 15.03 1.69 12.77
C LEU A 237 14.74 0.19 12.92
N ILE A 238 13.47 -0.14 13.16
CA ILE A 238 12.95 -1.51 13.33
C ILE A 238 12.27 -2.00 12.06
N SER A 239 11.56 -1.12 11.36
CA SER A 239 10.81 -1.47 10.16
C SER A 239 11.03 -0.43 9.05
N PHE A 240 11.35 -0.92 7.86
CA PHE A 240 11.50 -0.11 6.66
C PHE A 240 10.64 -0.67 5.54
N HIS A 241 9.84 0.20 4.93
CA HIS A 241 9.08 -0.11 3.73
C HIS A 241 9.43 0.88 2.62
N PHE A 242 9.72 0.34 1.45
CA PHE A 242 9.98 1.09 0.22
C PHE A 242 9.05 0.57 -0.87
N SER A 243 8.18 1.42 -1.39
CA SER A 243 7.42 1.17 -2.61
C SER A 243 7.87 2.15 -3.69
N GLY A 244 8.38 1.61 -4.79
CA GLY A 244 8.99 2.43 -5.85
C GLY A 244 9.41 1.61 -7.06
N SER A 245 9.87 2.28 -8.11
CA SER A 245 10.33 1.58 -9.31
C SER A 245 11.51 0.65 -9.01
N ALA A 246 11.46 -0.61 -9.47
CA ALA A 246 12.59 -1.53 -9.44
C ALA A 246 13.86 -0.91 -10.06
N HIS A 247 13.67 -0.11 -11.12
CA HIS A 247 14.73 0.66 -11.78
C HIS A 247 15.50 1.56 -10.80
N SER A 248 14.82 2.21 -9.85
CA SER A 248 15.47 3.09 -8.87
C SER A 248 16.44 2.34 -7.94
N ILE A 249 16.15 1.07 -7.64
CA ILE A 249 17.04 0.20 -6.86
C ILE A 249 18.20 -0.28 -7.73
N LEU A 250 17.91 -0.74 -8.95
CA LEU A 250 18.91 -1.32 -9.85
C LEU A 250 19.94 -0.30 -10.34
N HIS A 251 19.58 0.98 -10.45
CA HIS A 251 20.47 2.07 -10.89
C HIS A 251 21.08 2.88 -9.73
N SER A 252 20.95 2.42 -8.48
CA SER A 252 21.53 3.11 -7.32
C SER A 252 23.07 3.05 -7.22
N VAL A 253 23.73 2.47 -8.24
CA VAL A 253 25.17 2.19 -8.33
C VAL A 253 26.02 3.47 -8.21
N ASP A 254 25.54 4.61 -8.74
CA ASP A 254 26.34 5.83 -8.85
C ASP A 254 26.68 6.52 -7.52
N LEU A 255 26.02 6.18 -6.40
CA LEU A 255 26.37 6.75 -5.09
C LEU A 255 27.71 6.23 -4.53
N PHE A 256 28.20 5.11 -5.04
CA PHE A 256 29.31 4.37 -4.44
C PHE A 256 30.59 4.43 -5.29
N ASP A 257 30.47 4.69 -6.59
CA ASP A 257 31.60 4.87 -7.51
C ASP A 257 32.27 6.26 -7.42
N ALA A 258 31.68 7.21 -6.68
CA ALA A 258 32.24 8.55 -6.49
C ALA A 258 33.48 8.61 -5.57
N GLY A 259 34.18 7.48 -5.35
CA GLY A 259 35.42 7.41 -4.55
C GLY A 259 35.22 7.58 -3.03
N VAL A 260 33.99 7.76 -2.57
CA VAL A 260 33.64 7.69 -1.15
C VAL A 260 33.44 6.22 -0.83
N SER A 261 34.42 5.59 -0.18
CA SER A 261 34.23 4.27 0.43
C SER A 261 33.08 4.38 1.43
N VAL A 262 31.87 4.11 0.97
CA VAL A 262 30.75 3.97 1.87
C VAL A 262 30.98 2.63 2.54
N GLY A 263 31.56 2.68 3.74
CA GLY A 263 31.70 1.51 4.59
C GLY A 263 30.36 0.78 4.72
N HIS A 264 30.44 -0.51 5.03
CA HIS A 264 29.28 -1.36 5.28
C HIS A 264 28.22 -0.62 6.10
N PHE A 265 27.01 -0.50 5.54
CA PHE A 265 25.92 0.22 6.15
C PHE A 265 25.06 -0.75 6.96
N VAL A 266 25.20 -0.69 8.28
CA VAL A 266 24.54 -1.60 9.21
C VAL A 266 23.28 -0.96 9.80
N LEU A 267 22.15 -1.66 9.72
CA LEU A 267 20.92 -1.35 10.46
C LEU A 267 20.69 -2.43 11.53
N PRO A 268 21.32 -2.32 12.71
CA PRO A 268 21.41 -3.44 13.66
C PRO A 268 20.08 -3.86 14.28
N PHE A 269 19.08 -2.99 14.27
CA PHE A 269 17.77 -3.26 14.88
C PHE A 269 16.64 -3.51 13.86
N LEU A 270 16.96 -3.50 12.56
CA LEU A 270 15.96 -3.67 11.51
C LEU A 270 15.44 -5.11 11.52
N LYS A 271 14.18 -5.29 11.91
CA LYS A 271 13.50 -6.59 11.98
C LYS A 271 12.61 -6.86 10.77
N THR A 272 12.07 -5.80 10.17
CA THR A 272 11.13 -5.91 9.05
C THR A 272 11.60 -5.06 7.88
N LEU A 273 11.81 -5.69 6.74
CA LEU A 273 12.17 -5.05 5.49
C LEU A 273 11.11 -5.34 4.45
N SER A 274 10.61 -4.30 3.78
CA SER A 274 9.59 -4.43 2.76
C SER A 274 9.95 -3.66 1.50
N PHE A 275 9.94 -4.35 0.37
CA PHE A 275 10.05 -3.80 -0.97
C PHE A 275 8.78 -4.10 -1.76
N ASP A 276 8.21 -3.07 -2.35
CA ASP A 276 7.09 -3.17 -3.29
C ASP A 276 7.49 -2.49 -4.60
N LEU A 277 7.81 -3.31 -5.61
CA LEU A 277 8.52 -2.91 -6.81
C LEU A 277 7.64 -3.09 -8.06
N PRO A 278 6.69 -2.18 -8.31
CA PRO A 278 5.94 -2.20 -9.56
C PRO A 278 6.89 -2.01 -10.75
N ALA A 279 6.74 -2.85 -11.78
CA ALA A 279 7.41 -2.59 -13.05
C ALA A 279 6.87 -1.30 -13.66
N ARG A 280 7.75 -0.64 -14.40
CA ARG A 280 7.36 0.46 -15.28
C ARG A 280 7.09 -0.07 -16.68
N LEU A 281 6.16 0.60 -17.36
CA LEU A 281 5.79 0.35 -18.75
C LEU A 281 6.92 0.61 -19.77
N ARG A 282 8.09 1.10 -19.34
CA ARG A 282 9.17 1.47 -20.25
C ARG A 282 10.38 0.57 -20.03
N PRO A 283 10.88 -0.10 -21.08
CA PRO A 283 12.09 -0.91 -21.00
C PRO A 283 13.27 0.01 -20.65
N ALA A 284 13.98 -0.32 -19.59
CA ALA A 284 15.28 0.30 -19.31
C ALA A 284 16.34 -0.41 -20.17
N PRO A 285 17.39 0.31 -20.64
CA PRO A 285 18.52 -0.33 -21.29
C PRO A 285 19.18 -1.35 -20.36
N ALA A 286 19.68 -2.44 -20.94
CA ALA A 286 20.23 -3.62 -20.28
C ALA A 286 21.05 -3.29 -19.03
N VAL A 287 20.56 -3.74 -17.88
CA VAL A 287 21.14 -3.47 -16.55
C VAL A 287 22.39 -4.32 -16.35
N GLN A 288 23.54 -3.88 -16.88
CA GLN A 288 24.83 -4.53 -16.63
C GLN A 288 25.41 -4.21 -15.22
N GLY A 289 24.76 -3.33 -14.44
CA GLY A 289 25.30 -2.79 -13.18
C GLY A 289 24.65 -3.28 -11.87
N ALA A 290 23.65 -4.16 -11.88
CA ALA A 290 22.87 -4.53 -10.67
C ALA A 290 23.67 -5.26 -9.56
N LYS A 291 24.98 -5.43 -9.70
CA LYS A 291 25.84 -5.87 -8.60
C LYS A 291 25.96 -4.71 -7.59
N SER A 292 25.53 -4.95 -6.36
CA SER A 292 26.14 -4.41 -5.12
C SER A 292 25.26 -3.60 -4.17
N VAL A 293 24.05 -3.14 -4.50
CA VAL A 293 23.36 -2.28 -3.51
C VAL A 293 23.07 -3.03 -2.21
N PHE A 294 22.48 -4.22 -2.28
CA PHE A 294 22.23 -5.06 -1.09
C PHE A 294 23.49 -5.67 -0.46
N GLU A 295 24.61 -5.70 -1.17
CA GLU A 295 25.88 -6.18 -0.62
C GLU A 295 26.47 -5.20 0.39
N GLN A 296 26.05 -3.94 0.31
CA GLN A 296 26.54 -2.89 1.19
C GLN A 296 25.70 -2.73 2.46
N PHE A 297 24.47 -3.25 2.46
CA PHE A 297 23.62 -3.24 3.64
C PHE A 297 23.90 -4.45 4.51
N ASP A 298 23.81 -4.30 5.83
CA ASP A 298 23.77 -5.41 6.76
C ASP A 298 22.63 -5.27 7.76
N PHE A 299 21.82 -6.32 7.87
CA PHE A 299 20.59 -6.37 8.66
C PHE A 299 20.63 -7.57 9.63
N PRO A 300 21.51 -7.56 10.64
CA PRO A 300 21.75 -8.72 11.49
C PRO A 300 20.54 -9.17 12.32
N ALA A 301 19.55 -8.29 12.52
CA ALA A 301 18.31 -8.59 13.24
C ALA A 301 17.10 -8.85 12.33
N LEU A 302 17.30 -9.04 11.02
CA LEU A 302 16.20 -9.19 10.07
C LEU A 302 15.45 -10.50 10.30
N GLU A 303 14.17 -10.41 10.62
CA GLU A 303 13.29 -11.57 10.87
C GLU A 303 12.17 -11.68 9.84
N CYS A 304 11.81 -10.58 9.18
CA CYS A 304 10.66 -10.50 8.29
C CYS A 304 11.04 -9.77 6.99
N LEU A 305 10.87 -10.45 5.85
CA LEU A 305 11.09 -9.90 4.52
C LEU A 305 9.80 -9.93 3.71
N HIS A 306 9.37 -8.78 3.24
CA HIS A 306 8.30 -8.63 2.25
C HIS A 306 8.93 -8.16 0.94
N TYR A 307 8.85 -8.95 -0.11
CA TYR A 307 9.48 -8.64 -1.40
C TYR A 307 8.47 -8.85 -2.52
N PHE A 308 7.83 -7.78 -2.96
CA PHE A 308 6.89 -7.82 -4.07
C PHE A 308 7.53 -7.21 -5.30
N TRP A 309 7.48 -7.98 -6.39
CA TRP A 309 7.96 -7.52 -7.68
C TRP A 309 7.01 -7.98 -8.77
N PHE A 310 6.71 -7.05 -9.70
CA PHE A 310 5.65 -7.18 -10.68
C PHE A 310 6.18 -6.97 -12.10
N PRO A 311 6.81 -7.97 -12.74
CA PRO A 311 7.24 -7.84 -14.15
C PRO A 311 6.03 -7.62 -15.06
N GLN A 312 6.07 -6.59 -15.91
CA GLN A 312 5.02 -6.37 -16.90
C GLN A 312 5.23 -7.12 -18.22
N SER A 313 6.46 -7.50 -18.59
CA SER A 313 6.70 -8.19 -19.87
C SER A 313 8.14 -8.65 -20.13
N TYR A 314 9.15 -8.13 -19.43
CA TYR A 314 10.55 -8.31 -19.83
C TYR A 314 11.25 -9.44 -19.05
N LEU A 315 11.72 -10.46 -19.79
CA LEU A 315 12.46 -11.61 -19.24
C LEU A 315 13.81 -11.19 -18.62
N GLU A 316 14.50 -10.20 -19.18
CA GLU A 316 15.80 -9.75 -18.66
C GLU A 316 15.70 -9.07 -17.29
N GLU A 317 14.67 -8.22 -17.09
CA GLU A 317 14.39 -7.61 -15.78
C GLU A 317 14.05 -8.67 -14.73
N ARG A 318 13.47 -9.80 -15.16
CA ARG A 318 13.20 -10.96 -14.30
C ARG A 318 14.44 -11.61 -13.76
N GLU A 319 15.42 -11.84 -14.60
CA GLU A 319 16.66 -12.47 -14.14
C GLU A 319 17.40 -11.56 -13.16
N ALA A 320 17.54 -10.27 -13.48
CA ALA A 320 18.25 -9.32 -12.61
C ALA A 320 17.61 -9.19 -11.23
N THR A 321 16.28 -9.05 -11.16
CA THR A 321 15.54 -8.94 -9.90
C THR A 321 15.49 -10.24 -9.11
N SER A 322 15.38 -11.39 -9.80
CA SER A 322 15.45 -12.71 -9.15
C SER A 322 16.82 -12.99 -8.55
N VAL A 323 17.90 -12.53 -9.21
CA VAL A 323 19.27 -12.60 -8.69
C VAL A 323 19.42 -11.68 -7.47
N ALA A 324 18.90 -10.45 -7.52
CA ALA A 324 18.92 -9.55 -6.38
C ALA A 324 18.17 -10.15 -5.17
N PHE A 325 16.96 -10.68 -5.39
CA PHE A 325 16.19 -11.37 -4.37
C PHE A 325 16.94 -12.57 -3.80
N TYR A 326 17.58 -13.40 -4.64
CA TYR A 326 18.37 -14.54 -4.17
C TYR A 326 19.52 -14.10 -3.27
N ARG A 327 20.23 -13.02 -3.61
CA ARG A 327 21.31 -12.49 -2.76
C ARG A 327 20.81 -12.02 -1.39
N ILE A 328 19.65 -11.38 -1.34
CA ILE A 328 18.99 -11.01 -0.07
C ILE A 328 18.74 -12.28 0.77
N ILE A 329 18.18 -13.31 0.13
CA ILE A 329 17.87 -14.59 0.78
C ILE A 329 19.14 -15.33 1.22
N GLN A 330 20.19 -15.40 0.41
CA GLN A 330 21.46 -16.02 0.81
C GLN A 330 22.08 -15.34 2.03
N ARG A 331 21.94 -14.01 2.13
CA ARG A 331 22.58 -13.24 3.19
C ARG A 331 21.83 -13.30 4.51
N TRP A 332 20.49 -13.23 4.48
CA TRP A 332 19.67 -13.11 5.68
C TRP A 332 18.69 -14.26 5.89
N GLY A 333 18.62 -15.23 4.98
CA GLY A 333 17.67 -16.34 5.03
C GLY A 333 17.71 -17.10 6.34
N GLN A 334 18.90 -17.31 6.91
CA GLN A 334 19.08 -18.03 8.17
C GLN A 334 18.40 -17.37 9.38
N SER A 335 18.17 -16.05 9.35
CA SER A 335 17.47 -15.31 10.41
C SER A 335 16.00 -15.05 10.11
N LEU A 336 15.55 -15.29 8.87
CA LEU A 336 14.17 -15.04 8.47
C LEU A 336 13.20 -16.02 9.13
N LYS A 337 12.20 -15.46 9.81
CA LYS A 337 11.04 -16.18 10.37
C LYS A 337 9.82 -16.03 9.48
N ARG A 338 9.71 -14.91 8.74
CA ARG A 338 8.61 -14.64 7.80
C ARG A 338 9.16 -14.17 6.46
N LEU A 339 8.64 -14.78 5.39
CA LEU A 339 8.91 -14.40 4.02
C LEU A 339 7.58 -14.23 3.30
N GLU A 340 7.36 -13.05 2.74
CA GLU A 340 6.19 -12.72 1.96
C GLU A 340 6.65 -12.20 0.59
N THR A 341 6.22 -12.85 -0.50
CA THR A 341 6.73 -12.55 -1.83
C THR A 341 5.75 -12.90 -2.93
N THR A 342 6.00 -12.37 -4.13
CA THR A 342 5.35 -12.85 -5.35
C THR A 342 6.06 -14.10 -5.91
N PRO A 343 5.35 -15.06 -6.53
CA PRO A 343 5.95 -16.19 -7.22
C PRO A 343 6.92 -15.79 -8.33
N GLN A 344 6.70 -14.62 -8.95
CA GLN A 344 7.54 -14.10 -10.02
C GLN A 344 8.95 -13.73 -9.53
N SER A 345 9.13 -13.46 -8.23
CA SER A 345 10.44 -13.12 -7.63
C SER A 345 11.44 -14.28 -7.65
N PHE A 346 10.97 -15.51 -7.87
CA PHE A 346 11.84 -16.66 -8.08
C PHE A 346 12.26 -16.73 -9.55
N SER A 347 13.56 -16.97 -9.77
CA SER A 347 14.09 -17.24 -11.10
C SER A 347 13.40 -18.46 -11.73
N ALA A 348 13.59 -18.69 -13.04
CA ALA A 348 13.14 -19.93 -13.68
C ALA A 348 13.71 -21.20 -13.00
N GLY A 349 14.73 -21.04 -12.15
CA GLY A 349 15.22 -22.03 -11.19
C GLY A 349 14.36 -22.09 -9.93
N ASP A 350 13.74 -23.25 -9.76
CA ASP A 350 13.46 -23.95 -8.51
C ASP A 350 13.53 -23.13 -7.19
N ILE A 351 12.36 -22.67 -6.74
CA ILE A 351 12.08 -22.05 -5.43
C ILE A 351 12.73 -22.77 -4.24
N ARG A 352 12.99 -24.08 -4.37
CA ARG A 352 13.67 -24.89 -3.35
C ARG A 352 15.05 -24.32 -3.00
N PHE A 353 15.80 -23.80 -3.97
CA PHE A 353 17.11 -23.20 -3.71
C PHE A 353 17.05 -21.99 -2.79
N TYR A 354 16.01 -21.16 -2.92
CA TYR A 354 15.83 -19.99 -2.08
C TYR A 354 15.44 -20.42 -0.67
N LEU A 355 14.47 -21.33 -0.56
CA LEU A 355 13.95 -21.76 0.73
C LEU A 355 14.96 -22.59 1.54
N ARG A 356 15.95 -23.23 0.90
CA ARG A 356 17.07 -23.92 1.58
C ARG A 356 17.90 -22.96 2.43
N GLU A 357 18.01 -21.70 2.01
CA GLU A 357 18.72 -20.67 2.77
C GLU A 357 17.92 -20.18 3.99
N CYS A 358 16.65 -20.59 4.12
CA CYS A 358 15.71 -20.14 5.14
C CYS A 358 15.25 -21.27 6.09
N PRO A 359 16.15 -22.03 6.75
CA PRO A 359 15.77 -23.17 7.58
C PRO A 359 14.89 -22.79 8.78
N ASP A 360 14.95 -21.52 9.20
CA ASP A 360 14.23 -20.99 10.35
C ASP A 360 12.87 -20.37 10.02
N LEU A 361 12.45 -20.46 8.76
CA LEU A 361 11.20 -19.90 8.26
C LEU A 361 9.99 -20.56 8.92
N GLN A 362 9.13 -19.74 9.52
CA GLN A 362 7.89 -20.15 10.18
C GLN A 362 6.67 -19.81 9.34
N GLU A 363 6.72 -18.67 8.65
CA GLU A 363 5.62 -18.14 7.85
C GLU A 363 6.08 -17.88 6.42
N PHE A 364 5.34 -18.43 5.45
CA PHE A 364 5.60 -18.22 4.03
C PHE A 364 4.31 -17.82 3.34
N VAL A 365 4.33 -16.61 2.80
CA VAL A 365 3.18 -16.01 2.11
C VAL A 365 3.56 -15.80 0.65
N LEU A 366 2.93 -16.57 -0.23
CA LEU A 366 2.95 -16.35 -1.67
C LEU A 366 1.71 -15.53 -2.02
N GLY A 367 1.85 -14.22 -2.15
CA GLY A 367 0.70 -13.34 -2.32
C GLY A 367 0.99 -12.07 -3.10
N TRP A 368 -0.08 -11.33 -3.36
CA TRP A 368 -0.04 -10.00 -3.94
C TRP A 368 -0.50 -8.98 -2.91
N SER A 369 0.29 -7.95 -2.68
CA SER A 369 -0.12 -6.75 -1.96
C SER A 369 -0.78 -5.74 -2.91
N GLY A 370 -1.84 -6.11 -3.66
CA GLY A 370 -2.47 -5.16 -4.60
C GLY A 370 -3.56 -5.72 -5.51
N GLN A 371 -4.34 -4.81 -6.10
CA GLN A 371 -5.56 -5.08 -6.90
C GLN A 371 -5.31 -5.65 -8.32
N LEU A 372 -4.08 -5.73 -8.79
CA LEU A 372 -3.78 -6.08 -10.18
C LEU A 372 -3.20 -7.49 -10.24
N CYS A 373 -3.97 -8.50 -10.63
CA CYS A 373 -3.48 -9.88 -10.77
C CYS A 373 -3.04 -10.12 -12.23
N PRO A 374 -1.75 -10.23 -12.57
CA PRO A 374 -1.33 -10.75 -13.86
C PRO A 374 -1.73 -12.22 -13.93
N THR A 375 -2.36 -12.57 -15.03
CA THR A 375 -3.00 -13.86 -15.29
C THR A 375 -2.01 -14.99 -15.61
N THR A 376 -0.71 -14.80 -15.37
CA THR A 376 0.32 -15.78 -15.72
C THR A 376 0.90 -16.44 -14.48
N THR A 377 0.30 -17.57 -14.11
CA THR A 377 0.88 -18.60 -13.24
C THR A 377 2.20 -19.09 -13.82
N VAL A 378 3.32 -18.91 -13.11
CA VAL A 378 4.51 -19.76 -13.29
C VAL A 378 5.26 -19.85 -11.95
N ILE A 379 4.84 -20.74 -11.05
CA ILE A 379 5.75 -21.29 -10.02
C ILE A 379 6.74 -22.20 -10.76
N GLY A 380 7.73 -21.63 -11.45
CA GLY A 380 8.73 -22.40 -12.21
C GLY A 380 8.16 -23.42 -13.22
N PRO A 381 9.01 -24.35 -13.73
CA PRO A 381 8.57 -25.48 -14.54
C PRO A 381 7.89 -26.61 -13.75
N GLU A 382 7.90 -26.55 -12.41
CA GLU A 382 7.30 -27.57 -11.56
C GLU A 382 5.78 -27.37 -11.45
N SER A 383 5.03 -28.46 -11.35
CA SER A 383 3.60 -28.35 -11.09
C SER A 383 3.37 -27.76 -9.69
N ASN A 384 2.28 -27.01 -9.50
CA ASN A 384 1.90 -26.48 -8.19
C ASN A 384 1.83 -27.61 -7.12
N ASP A 385 1.39 -28.80 -7.51
CA ASP A 385 1.31 -29.96 -6.60
C ASP A 385 2.69 -30.45 -6.15
N THR A 386 3.66 -30.48 -7.07
CA THR A 386 5.06 -30.83 -6.77
C THR A 386 5.66 -29.88 -5.74
N PHE A 387 5.28 -28.61 -5.77
CA PHE A 387 5.72 -27.64 -4.77
C PHE A 387 5.20 -27.97 -3.37
N LEU A 388 3.92 -28.35 -3.23
CA LEU A 388 3.35 -28.79 -1.93
C LEU A 388 3.99 -30.09 -1.44
N GLU A 389 4.16 -31.05 -2.34
CA GLU A 389 4.83 -32.32 -2.04
C GLU A 389 6.24 -32.08 -1.50
N PHE A 390 6.98 -31.20 -2.14
CA PHE A 390 8.31 -30.81 -1.70
C PHE A 390 8.32 -30.17 -0.30
N LEU A 391 7.39 -29.26 0.00
CA LEU A 391 7.31 -28.64 1.34
C LEU A 391 6.97 -29.66 2.44
N GLY A 392 6.33 -30.77 2.07
CA GLY A 392 5.94 -31.85 2.99
C GLY A 392 6.87 -33.06 3.02
N SER A 393 7.91 -33.11 2.17
CA SER A 393 8.80 -34.27 2.04
C SER A 393 10.23 -33.96 2.53
N THR A 394 10.96 -35.03 2.84
CA THR A 394 12.39 -34.95 3.14
C THR A 394 13.22 -35.05 1.88
N ASP A 395 14.41 -34.47 1.89
CA ASP A 395 15.42 -34.73 0.87
C ASP A 395 15.98 -36.16 0.96
N LYS A 396 16.97 -36.46 0.12
CA LYS A 396 17.62 -37.78 0.06
C LYS A 396 18.33 -38.16 1.37
N ASP A 397 18.70 -37.17 2.18
CA ASP A 397 19.39 -37.35 3.45
C ASP A 397 18.41 -37.40 4.64
N GLY A 398 17.10 -37.31 4.37
CA GLY A 398 16.05 -37.37 5.39
C GLY A 398 15.79 -36.03 6.07
N HIS A 399 16.30 -34.92 5.53
CA HIS A 399 16.10 -33.58 6.08
C HIS A 399 14.90 -32.88 5.43
N PHE A 400 14.07 -32.26 6.26
CA PHE A 400 13.01 -31.38 5.78
C PHE A 400 13.60 -30.01 5.42
N LEU A 401 13.11 -29.43 4.33
CA LEU A 401 13.54 -28.09 3.91
C LEU A 401 13.26 -27.02 4.97
N LEU A 402 12.00 -26.98 5.45
CA LEU A 402 11.53 -25.95 6.38
C LEU A 402 11.01 -26.61 7.66
N PRO A 403 11.90 -27.02 8.57
CA PRO A 403 11.51 -27.75 9.75
C PRO A 403 10.61 -26.95 10.69
N LYS A 404 10.78 -25.63 10.74
CA LYS A 404 10.03 -24.70 11.60
C LYS A 404 8.75 -24.14 10.96
N PHE A 405 8.40 -24.57 9.76
CA PHE A 405 7.29 -24.03 8.98
C PHE A 405 5.92 -24.34 9.58
N GLN A 406 5.11 -23.31 9.82
CA GLN A 406 3.82 -23.37 10.51
C GLN A 406 2.68 -22.66 9.79
N ILE A 407 2.94 -21.63 8.99
CA ILE A 407 1.91 -20.85 8.32
C ILE A 407 2.22 -20.78 6.82
N PHE A 408 1.31 -21.34 6.02
CA PHE A 408 1.37 -21.21 4.57
C PHE A 408 0.18 -20.41 4.07
N GLU A 409 0.45 -19.30 3.40
CA GLU A 409 -0.59 -18.55 2.71
C GLU A 409 -0.23 -18.45 1.23
N ASN A 410 -1.16 -18.85 0.37
CA ASN A 410 -1.02 -18.67 -1.05
C ASN A 410 -2.27 -18.02 -1.62
N ILE A 411 -2.15 -16.72 -1.81
CA ILE A 411 -3.22 -15.84 -2.31
C ILE A 411 -3.08 -15.68 -3.83
N ASN A 412 -2.00 -16.19 -4.42
CA ASN A 412 -1.89 -16.34 -5.87
C ASN A 412 -2.82 -17.46 -6.32
N GLN A 413 -3.58 -17.18 -7.38
CA GLN A 413 -4.61 -18.03 -7.97
C GLN A 413 -4.05 -19.33 -8.56
N ASN A 414 -3.58 -20.23 -7.70
CA ASN A 414 -2.89 -21.44 -8.09
C ASN A 414 -3.87 -22.58 -8.37
N ARG A 415 -3.33 -23.61 -9.02
CA ARG A 415 -4.06 -24.84 -9.39
C ARG A 415 -3.50 -26.03 -8.61
N TYR A 416 -3.54 -25.95 -7.28
CA TYR A 416 -3.25 -27.12 -6.44
C TYR A 416 -4.41 -28.10 -6.53
N THR A 417 -4.18 -29.40 -6.65
CA THR A 417 -5.25 -30.41 -6.54
C THR A 417 -5.67 -30.61 -5.08
N ASP A 418 -6.90 -31.08 -4.86
CA ASP A 418 -7.42 -31.34 -3.51
C ASP A 418 -6.55 -32.41 -2.79
N ASN A 419 -6.16 -33.45 -3.52
CA ASN A 419 -5.26 -34.50 -3.03
C ASN A 419 -3.89 -33.96 -2.61
N ALA A 420 -3.27 -33.07 -3.40
CA ALA A 420 -1.98 -32.49 -3.04
C ALA A 420 -2.06 -31.68 -1.73
N ILE A 421 -3.14 -30.91 -1.55
CA ILE A 421 -3.40 -30.15 -0.32
C ILE A 421 -3.56 -31.09 0.87
N LEU A 422 -4.40 -32.11 0.75
CA LEU A 422 -4.63 -33.09 1.82
C LEU A 422 -3.34 -33.83 2.19
N ASN A 423 -2.58 -34.27 1.21
CA ASN A 423 -1.30 -34.96 1.43
C ASN A 423 -0.29 -34.05 2.12
N PHE A 424 -0.19 -32.79 1.72
CA PHE A 424 0.68 -31.82 2.37
C PHE A 424 0.29 -31.56 3.83
N ILE A 425 -0.99 -31.30 4.11
CA ILE A 425 -1.48 -31.08 5.47
C ILE A 425 -1.21 -32.33 6.32
N ARG A 426 -1.56 -33.52 5.81
CA ARG A 426 -1.31 -34.79 6.50
C ARG A 426 0.16 -34.96 6.83
N ALA A 427 1.05 -34.79 5.85
CA ALA A 427 2.50 -34.89 6.03
C ALA A 427 3.00 -33.95 7.13
N LYS A 428 2.50 -32.71 7.20
CA LYS A 428 2.87 -31.73 8.23
C LYS A 428 2.27 -32.04 9.61
N GLN A 429 1.08 -32.63 9.68
CA GLN A 429 0.42 -32.94 10.96
C GLN A 429 0.91 -34.25 11.59
N THR A 430 1.29 -35.23 10.78
CA THR A 430 1.82 -36.53 11.24
C THR A 430 3.34 -36.56 11.35
N ALA A 431 4.00 -35.41 11.21
CA ALA A 431 5.45 -35.35 11.12
C ALA A 431 6.15 -35.77 12.42
N GLY A 432 7.33 -36.40 12.25
CA GLY A 432 8.15 -36.91 13.34
C GLY A 432 8.81 -35.83 14.21
N PRO A 433 9.59 -36.26 15.21
CA PRO A 433 10.28 -35.35 16.14
C PRO A 433 11.16 -34.34 15.38
N GLY A 434 10.97 -33.05 15.64
CA GLY A 434 11.76 -31.97 15.03
C GLY A 434 11.04 -31.15 13.96
N LEU A 435 9.90 -31.62 13.43
CA LEU A 435 9.06 -30.80 12.56
C LEU A 435 7.99 -30.05 13.36
N LYS A 436 7.78 -28.77 13.04
CA LYS A 436 6.63 -28.04 13.53
C LYS A 436 5.38 -28.40 12.73
N LYS A 437 4.29 -28.66 13.45
CA LYS A 437 2.95 -28.83 12.89
C LYS A 437 2.47 -27.54 12.22
N LEU A 438 1.68 -27.69 11.18
CA LEU A 438 1.04 -26.58 10.50
C LEU A 438 -0.04 -25.98 11.43
N ARG A 439 0.02 -24.67 11.63
CA ARG A 439 -0.98 -23.90 12.40
C ARG A 439 -2.02 -23.27 11.50
N LYS A 440 -1.62 -22.84 10.30
CA LYS A 440 -2.52 -22.21 9.34
C LYS A 440 -2.14 -22.56 7.90
N ILE A 441 -3.16 -22.82 7.09
CA ILE A 441 -3.07 -22.85 5.64
C ILE A 441 -4.20 -22.02 5.03
N SER A 442 -3.86 -21.08 4.15
CA SER A 442 -4.83 -20.24 3.44
C SER A 442 -4.53 -20.28 1.95
N LEU A 443 -5.42 -20.85 1.13
CA LEU A 443 -5.22 -21.02 -0.32
C LEU A 443 -6.38 -20.43 -1.10
N LYS A 444 -6.06 -19.63 -2.13
CA LYS A 444 -7.01 -19.16 -3.14
C LYS A 444 -6.77 -19.87 -4.46
N MET A 445 -7.76 -20.61 -4.95
CA MET A 445 -7.65 -21.50 -6.10
C MET A 445 -8.63 -21.16 -7.22
N TYR A 446 -8.18 -21.38 -8.46
CA TYR A 446 -8.93 -21.05 -9.67
C TYR A 446 -9.48 -22.27 -10.40
N ARG A 447 -10.26 -23.05 -9.65
CA ARG A 447 -10.92 -24.27 -10.13
C ARG A 447 -12.11 -24.60 -9.25
N SER A 448 -12.95 -25.50 -9.72
CA SER A 448 -13.95 -26.17 -8.90
C SER A 448 -13.29 -27.07 -7.84
N GLN A 449 -13.99 -27.23 -6.73
CA GLN A 449 -13.69 -28.24 -5.73
C GLN A 449 -14.01 -29.63 -6.32
N GLN A 450 -13.06 -30.56 -6.24
CA GLN A 450 -13.18 -31.91 -6.80
C GLN A 450 -13.54 -32.94 -5.73
N GLU A 451 -13.12 -32.72 -4.48
CA GLU A 451 -13.37 -33.62 -3.35
C GLU A 451 -14.19 -32.98 -2.24
N ALA A 452 -14.78 -33.79 -1.36
CA ALA A 452 -15.49 -33.31 -0.17
C ALA A 452 -14.52 -32.84 0.94
N MET A 453 -13.78 -31.76 0.66
CA MET A 453 -12.70 -31.23 1.50
C MET A 453 -13.11 -30.92 2.94
N ALA A 454 -14.36 -30.48 3.18
CA ALA A 454 -14.83 -30.22 4.53
C ALA A 454 -14.79 -31.46 5.43
N GLU A 455 -15.19 -32.63 4.89
CA GLU A 455 -15.16 -33.90 5.61
C GLU A 455 -13.70 -34.36 5.78
N ALA A 456 -12.90 -34.28 4.71
CA ALA A 456 -11.51 -34.74 4.68
C ALA A 456 -10.57 -33.92 5.59
N LEU A 457 -10.91 -32.65 5.86
CA LEU A 457 -10.11 -31.73 6.69
C LEU A 457 -10.56 -31.68 8.15
N ARG A 458 -11.73 -32.22 8.49
CA ARG A 458 -12.35 -32.09 9.82
C ARG A 458 -11.39 -32.45 10.94
N SER A 459 -10.72 -33.60 10.86
CA SER A 459 -9.79 -34.05 11.89
C SER A 459 -8.60 -33.11 12.11
N PHE A 460 -8.13 -32.42 11.06
CA PHE A 460 -7.02 -31.48 11.19
C PHE A 460 -7.45 -30.15 11.80
N ILE A 461 -8.68 -29.72 11.53
CA ILE A 461 -9.27 -28.51 12.12
C ILE A 461 -9.50 -28.72 13.62
N GLU A 462 -9.95 -29.91 14.01
CA GLU A 462 -10.09 -30.32 15.41
C GLU A 462 -8.73 -30.34 16.15
N ASP A 463 -7.63 -30.59 15.43
CA ASP A 463 -6.25 -30.50 15.92
C ASP A 463 -5.67 -29.06 15.90
N ASP A 464 -6.51 -28.04 15.96
CA ASP A 464 -6.16 -26.61 15.95
C ASP A 464 -5.40 -26.11 14.70
N CYS A 465 -5.53 -26.79 13.55
CA CYS A 465 -5.03 -26.28 12.27
C CYS A 465 -6.08 -25.37 11.60
N GLY A 466 -5.81 -24.07 11.49
CA GLY A 466 -6.66 -23.15 10.73
C GLY A 466 -6.58 -23.42 9.23
N VAL A 467 -7.68 -23.83 8.60
CA VAL A 467 -7.74 -24.12 7.17
C VAL A 467 -8.71 -23.17 6.48
N GLU A 468 -8.21 -22.39 5.53
CA GLU A 468 -8.98 -21.45 4.71
C GLU A 468 -8.77 -21.79 3.23
N LEU A 469 -9.78 -22.38 2.57
CA LEU A 469 -9.71 -22.72 1.15
C LEU A 469 -10.80 -21.95 0.39
N GLU A 470 -10.38 -21.14 -0.57
CA GLU A 470 -11.27 -20.39 -1.46
C GLU A 470 -11.19 -20.96 -2.88
N TYR A 471 -12.32 -21.39 -3.43
CA TYR A 471 -12.43 -21.91 -4.79
C TYR A 471 -13.19 -20.91 -5.66
N SER A 472 -12.62 -20.53 -6.80
CA SER A 472 -13.26 -19.64 -7.79
C SER A 472 -13.17 -20.23 -9.20
N GLU A 473 -14.29 -20.26 -9.92
CA GLU A 473 -14.34 -20.74 -11.32
C GLU A 473 -14.24 -19.61 -12.35
N LYS A 474 -14.44 -18.34 -11.95
CA LYS A 474 -14.62 -17.22 -12.88
C LYS A 474 -13.37 -16.39 -13.03
N VAL A 475 -12.65 -16.49 -14.15
CA VAL A 475 -11.47 -15.60 -14.44
C VAL A 475 -11.92 -14.15 -14.67
N THR A 476 -13.21 -13.98 -14.92
CA THR A 476 -13.81 -12.78 -15.51
C THR A 476 -13.93 -11.58 -14.57
N ASP A 477 -13.95 -11.74 -13.24
CA ASP A 477 -14.19 -10.59 -12.35
C ASP A 477 -12.93 -9.72 -12.14
N ILE A 478 -11.75 -10.15 -12.61
CA ILE A 478 -10.47 -9.47 -12.36
C ILE A 478 -9.89 -8.84 -13.64
N CYS A 479 -10.09 -9.47 -14.81
CA CYS A 479 -9.66 -8.88 -16.09
C CYS A 479 -10.44 -7.61 -16.45
N GLN A 480 -11.67 -7.44 -15.95
CA GLN A 480 -12.47 -6.23 -16.21
C GLN A 480 -11.93 -4.97 -15.50
N TRP A 481 -11.13 -5.11 -14.44
CA TRP A 481 -10.51 -3.98 -13.75
C TRP A 481 -9.16 -3.58 -14.33
N LEU A 482 -8.51 -4.49 -15.08
CA LEU A 482 -7.21 -4.27 -15.72
C LEU A 482 -7.32 -3.66 -17.12
N GLN A 483 -8.52 -3.60 -17.69
CA GLN A 483 -8.77 -2.86 -18.92
C GLN A 483 -8.92 -1.36 -18.60
N TYR A 484 -7.79 -0.69 -18.35
CA TYR A 484 -7.74 0.68 -18.84
C TYR A 484 -8.03 0.62 -20.34
N PRO A 485 -8.96 1.42 -20.90
CA PRO A 485 -9.05 1.54 -22.34
C PRO A 485 -7.64 1.87 -22.85
N PRO A 486 -7.20 1.27 -23.97
CA PRO A 486 -5.94 1.65 -24.58
C PRO A 486 -5.92 3.18 -24.64
N ILE A 487 -4.86 3.79 -24.10
CA ILE A 487 -4.65 5.22 -24.27
C ILE A 487 -4.71 5.42 -25.78
N PRO A 488 -5.71 6.15 -26.31
CA PRO A 488 -5.82 6.34 -27.75
C PRO A 488 -4.51 7.00 -28.19
N ASP A 489 -3.89 6.42 -29.21
CA ASP A 489 -2.72 7.00 -29.83
C ASP A 489 -3.13 8.39 -30.35
N ILE A 490 -2.64 9.45 -29.70
CA ILE A 490 -3.12 10.85 -29.92
C ILE A 490 -2.63 11.39 -31.27
N THR A 491 -2.03 10.56 -32.13
CA THR A 491 -1.50 10.98 -33.43
C THR A 491 -2.44 10.77 -34.61
N SER A 492 -3.69 10.30 -34.42
CA SER A 492 -4.66 10.16 -35.53
C SER A 492 -5.89 11.07 -35.35
N PRO A 493 -6.15 12.03 -36.26
CA PRO A 493 -7.25 12.98 -36.14
C PRO A 493 -8.64 12.44 -36.53
N ASP A 494 -8.77 11.19 -36.98
CA ASP A 494 -10.05 10.66 -37.46
C ASP A 494 -10.36 9.30 -36.84
N HIS A 495 -11.29 9.24 -35.87
CA HIS A 495 -12.28 8.15 -35.74
C HIS A 495 -13.35 8.44 -34.67
N HIS A 496 -14.62 8.30 -35.09
CA HIS A 496 -15.80 8.26 -34.22
C HIS A 496 -15.82 6.99 -33.37
N LEU A 497 -16.01 7.14 -32.04
CA LEU A 497 -16.14 6.03 -31.09
C LEU A 497 -17.55 5.38 -31.15
N PRO A 498 -17.68 4.05 -31.07
CA PRO A 498 -18.97 3.40 -30.84
C PRO A 498 -19.33 3.39 -29.34
N VAL A 499 -20.60 3.69 -29.05
CA VAL A 499 -21.22 3.55 -27.73
C VAL A 499 -21.58 2.08 -27.50
N LEU A 500 -20.88 1.39 -26.59
CA LEU A 500 -21.26 0.07 -26.11
C LEU A 500 -22.01 0.18 -24.78
N CYS A 501 -23.34 0.06 -24.85
CA CYS A 501 -24.17 -0.28 -23.70
C CYS A 501 -24.09 -1.80 -23.49
N SER A 502 -23.55 -2.26 -22.36
CA SER A 502 -23.74 -3.64 -21.92
C SER A 502 -24.39 -3.68 -20.54
N SER A 503 -25.42 -4.51 -20.45
CA SER A 503 -26.23 -4.79 -19.28
C SER A 503 -25.50 -5.77 -18.34
N TYR A 504 -25.57 -5.48 -17.04
CA TYR A 504 -25.05 -6.33 -15.96
C TYR A 504 -25.82 -7.66 -15.85
N PRO A 505 -25.16 -8.82 -15.72
CA PRO A 505 -25.81 -10.02 -15.21
C PRO A 505 -25.77 -10.06 -13.68
N SER A 506 -26.85 -10.60 -13.10
CA SER A 506 -27.09 -10.76 -11.67
C SER A 506 -26.22 -11.85 -11.01
N GLU A 507 -26.05 -11.71 -9.70
CA GLU A 507 -25.24 -12.53 -8.78
C GLU A 507 -25.49 -14.04 -8.90
N LYS A 508 -24.42 -14.84 -9.02
CA LYS A 508 -24.40 -16.28 -8.69
C LYS A 508 -23.09 -16.71 -8.03
N SER A 509 -23.27 -17.37 -6.89
CA SER A 509 -22.44 -18.24 -6.02
C SER A 509 -20.91 -18.15 -6.07
N THR A 510 -20.34 -17.58 -4.99
CA THR A 510 -18.99 -17.87 -4.48
C THR A 510 -19.12 -18.86 -3.33
N THR A 511 -18.42 -19.98 -3.35
CA THR A 511 -18.35 -20.92 -2.22
C THR A 511 -17.12 -20.59 -1.40
N SER A 512 -17.30 -19.92 -0.28
CA SER A 512 -16.22 -19.60 0.66
C SER A 512 -16.37 -20.48 1.91
N PHE A 513 -15.33 -21.22 2.25
CA PHE A 513 -15.23 -21.95 3.51
C PHE A 513 -14.31 -21.16 4.44
N ILE A 514 -14.91 -20.50 5.43
CA ILE A 514 -14.19 -19.79 6.49
C ILE A 514 -14.64 -20.42 7.80
N HIS A 515 -13.75 -21.17 8.44
CA HIS A 515 -13.97 -21.65 9.80
C HIS A 515 -12.96 -20.97 10.72
N HIS A 516 -13.46 -20.15 11.64
CA HIS A 516 -12.68 -19.57 12.74
C HIS A 516 -13.16 -20.23 14.03
N ASN A 517 -12.22 -20.72 14.84
CA ASN A 517 -12.48 -21.03 16.25
C ASN A 517 -12.37 -19.76 17.10
#